data_AF-A0A4Y2JG75-F1
#
_entry.id   AF-A0A4Y2JG75-F1
#
_cell.length_a   1.000
_cell.length_b   1.000
_cell.length_c   1.000
_cell.angle_alpha   90.00
_cell.angle_beta   90.00
_cell.angle_gamma   90.00
#
_symmetry.space_group_name_H-M   'P 1'
#
loop_
_entity.id
_entity.type
_entity.pdbx_description
1 polymer ?
#
loop_
_entity_poly.entity_id
_entity_poly.type
_entity_poly.pdbx_seq_one_letter_code
_entity_poly.pdbx_strand_id
1 'polypeptide(L)'
;MEQIDGDYRPDIRTIKFHLTQKYGDNILITTTHRKENVVCFKNSGHNILSDNWYQQKRSSEQEERIRIVKTAASIILEDIRSQVYETQEYPPPNNFLQESESIIPETLRVLTETIILNKKRGDLEKWRKRCTAISHCIISAARSKSFISGMQVGLAAFLYKKYGSRKLIDVLSSFGFCSSYTEVVRFEVSSIMSSPLEISDKSFSQFVYDNADFNTQTLDGYKTFHAMGGIHCVCPKTAILSDQNVPRIANLLSDPNCRKLRSCEHETL
;
A
#
# COMPACT_ATOMS: atom_id res chain seq x y z
N MET A 1 49.53 -10.97 6.52
CA MET A 1 50.08 -9.89 5.67
C MET A 1 51.37 -9.48 6.33
N GLU A 2 52.51 -9.79 5.72
CA GLU A 2 53.81 -9.31 6.21
C GLU A 2 53.86 -7.80 6.01
N GLN A 3 53.98 -7.07 7.11
CA GLN A 3 54.13 -5.62 7.11
C GLN A 3 55.54 -5.33 6.60
N ILE A 4 55.65 -4.49 5.57
CA ILE A 4 56.96 -4.12 5.01
C ILE A 4 57.67 -3.26 6.06
N ASP A 5 58.63 -3.86 6.77
CA ASP A 5 59.48 -3.14 7.73
C ASP A 5 60.58 -2.38 6.98
N GLY A 6 60.54 -1.06 7.05
CA GLY A 6 61.57 -0.14 6.53
C GLY A 6 60.99 1.14 5.91
N ASP A 7 61.77 2.23 5.96
CA ASP A 7 61.49 3.54 5.34
C ASP A 7 61.37 3.53 3.80
N TYR A 8 61.30 2.35 3.20
CA TYR A 8 61.22 2.17 1.76
C TYR A 8 59.84 2.54 1.25
N ARG A 9 59.72 3.74 0.67
CA ARG A 9 58.55 4.17 -0.09
C ARG A 9 58.77 3.84 -1.57
N PRO A 10 58.10 2.82 -2.14
CA PRO A 10 58.24 2.49 -3.54
C PRO A 10 57.82 3.66 -4.43
N ASP A 11 58.55 3.85 -5.53
CA ASP A 11 58.23 4.90 -6.51
C ASP A 11 56.82 4.70 -7.09
N ILE A 12 56.16 5.81 -7.45
CA ILE A 12 54.80 5.81 -8.00
C ILE A 12 54.72 4.96 -9.27
N ARG A 13 55.79 4.91 -10.07
CA ARG A 13 55.85 4.05 -11.27
C ARG A 13 55.81 2.58 -10.90
N THR A 14 56.53 2.19 -9.85
CA THR A 14 56.57 0.82 -9.31
C THR A 14 55.20 0.42 -8.76
N ILE A 15 54.54 1.32 -8.03
CA ILE A 15 53.18 1.08 -7.51
C ILE A 15 52.17 0.93 -8.66
N LYS A 16 52.20 1.84 -9.66
CA LYS A 16 51.33 1.73 -10.85
C LYS A 16 51.58 0.44 -11.61
N PHE A 17 52.84 0.06 -11.81
CA PHE A 17 53.21 -1.18 -12.49
C PHE A 17 52.65 -2.41 -11.78
N HIS A 18 52.82 -2.54 -10.46
CA HIS A 18 52.29 -3.68 -9.71
C HIS A 18 50.76 -3.69 -9.64
N LEU A 19 50.11 -2.52 -9.52
CA LEU A 19 48.65 -2.43 -9.54
C LEU A 19 48.08 -2.85 -10.90
N THR A 20 48.69 -2.39 -12.00
CA THR A 20 48.28 -2.80 -13.35
C THR A 20 48.59 -4.27 -13.62
N GLN A 21 49.71 -4.82 -13.13
CA GLN A 21 50.02 -6.25 -13.23
C GLN A 21 49.01 -7.13 -12.49
N LYS A 22 48.61 -6.73 -11.26
CA LYS A 22 47.73 -7.54 -10.42
C LYS A 22 46.25 -7.44 -10.80
N TYR A 23 45.79 -6.25 -11.17
CA TYR A 23 44.37 -5.97 -11.39
C TYR A 23 43.99 -5.67 -12.83
N GLY A 24 44.97 -5.44 -13.72
CA GLY A 24 44.76 -5.24 -15.15
C GLY A 24 43.72 -4.16 -15.44
N ASP A 25 42.75 -4.51 -16.29
CA ASP A 25 41.66 -3.61 -16.71
C ASP A 25 40.61 -3.35 -15.63
N ASN A 26 40.64 -4.08 -14.51
CA ASN A 26 39.69 -3.91 -13.41
C ASN A 26 39.92 -2.64 -12.59
N ILE A 27 41.03 -1.92 -12.82
CA ILE A 27 41.33 -0.64 -12.17
C ILE A 27 41.42 0.50 -13.18
N LEU A 28 41.04 1.69 -12.73
CA LEU A 28 41.24 2.98 -13.37
C LEU A 28 42.19 3.78 -12.47
N ILE A 29 43.34 4.17 -13.00
CA ILE A 29 44.28 5.05 -12.29
C ILE A 29 44.17 6.43 -12.91
N THR A 30 43.57 7.38 -12.18
CA THR A 30 43.41 8.75 -12.63
C THR A 30 44.49 9.63 -12.02
N THR A 31 45.29 10.25 -12.90
CA THR A 31 46.34 11.21 -12.53
C THR A 31 45.83 12.62 -12.79
N THR A 32 45.68 13.44 -11.75
CA THR A 32 45.27 14.85 -11.90
C THR A 32 46.45 15.75 -11.53
N HIS A 33 46.75 16.77 -12.34
CA HIS A 33 47.82 17.71 -12.01
C HIS A 33 47.54 18.39 -10.65
N ARG A 34 48.50 18.27 -9.73
CA ARG A 34 48.47 18.77 -8.33
C ARG A 34 47.61 18.00 -7.31
N LYS A 35 47.10 16.80 -7.63
CA LYS A 35 46.44 15.92 -6.64
C LYS A 35 47.05 14.53 -6.62
N GLU A 36 46.81 13.81 -5.52
CA GLU A 36 47.20 12.41 -5.36
C GLU A 36 46.54 11.53 -6.42
N ASN A 37 47.22 10.43 -6.78
CA ASN A 37 46.69 9.48 -7.75
C ASN A 37 45.53 8.71 -7.12
N VAL A 38 44.37 8.74 -7.78
CA VAL A 38 43.19 7.99 -7.33
C VAL A 38 43.13 6.68 -8.13
N VAL A 39 43.00 5.57 -7.42
CA VAL A 39 42.79 4.24 -8.02
C VAL A 39 41.35 3.84 -7.74
N CYS A 40 40.53 3.74 -8.80
CA CYS A 40 39.15 3.25 -8.72
C CYS A 40 39.06 1.88 -9.37
N PHE A 41 38.39 0.94 -8.72
CA PHE A 41 38.03 -0.31 -9.38
C PHE A 41 36.81 -0.09 -10.29
N LYS A 42 36.92 -0.45 -11.57
CA LYS A 42 35.87 -0.19 -12.56
C LYS A 42 34.64 -1.08 -12.33
N ASN A 43 34.86 -2.35 -11.97
CA ASN A 43 33.80 -3.38 -11.92
C ASN A 43 33.78 -4.19 -10.62
N SER A 44 34.50 -3.82 -9.56
CA SER A 44 34.57 -4.65 -8.35
C SER A 44 33.20 -4.93 -7.74
N GLY A 45 32.30 -3.96 -7.67
CA GLY A 45 30.93 -4.19 -7.18
C GLY A 45 30.15 -5.17 -8.05
N HIS A 46 30.17 -4.97 -9.36
CA HIS A 46 29.49 -5.86 -10.32
C HIS A 46 30.06 -7.28 -10.28
N ASN A 47 31.39 -7.42 -10.26
CA ASN A 47 32.07 -8.71 -10.22
C ASN A 47 31.80 -9.44 -8.89
N ILE A 48 31.82 -8.73 -7.75
CA ILE A 48 31.49 -9.33 -6.45
C ILE A 48 30.03 -9.82 -6.43
N LEU A 49 29.09 -9.04 -6.97
CA LEU A 49 27.69 -9.42 -7.04
C LEU A 49 27.46 -10.59 -8.00
N SER A 50 28.08 -10.58 -9.18
CA SER A 50 27.99 -11.67 -10.16
C SER A 50 28.63 -12.93 -9.63
N ASP A 51 29.82 -12.84 -9.05
CA ASP A 51 30.55 -13.98 -8.52
C ASP A 51 29.78 -14.61 -7.38
N ASN A 52 29.27 -13.81 -6.45
CA ASN A 52 28.42 -14.31 -5.35
C ASN A 52 27.15 -14.99 -5.89
N TRP A 53 26.50 -14.39 -6.89
CA TRP A 53 25.31 -14.97 -7.52
C TRP A 53 25.57 -16.32 -8.18
N TYR A 54 26.64 -16.44 -8.97
CA TYR A 54 26.97 -17.66 -9.71
C TYR A 54 27.64 -18.73 -8.83
N GLN A 55 28.36 -18.35 -7.78
CA GLN A 55 28.93 -19.29 -6.80
C GLN A 55 27.84 -19.99 -5.97
N GLN A 56 26.70 -19.34 -5.76
CA GLN A 56 25.55 -19.93 -5.06
C GLN A 56 24.61 -20.73 -5.97
N LYS A 57 24.96 -20.90 -7.25
CA LYS A 57 24.14 -21.64 -8.22
C LYS A 57 23.99 -23.10 -7.80
N ARG A 58 22.76 -23.61 -7.83
CA ARG A 58 22.48 -25.01 -7.50
C ARG A 58 22.75 -25.92 -8.71
N SER A 59 23.20 -27.14 -8.42
CA SER A 59 23.53 -28.13 -9.46
C SER A 59 22.28 -28.67 -10.15
N SER A 60 21.17 -28.80 -9.43
CA SER A 60 19.89 -29.21 -9.99
C SER A 60 19.15 -28.01 -10.59
N GLU A 61 18.60 -28.19 -11.80
CA GLU A 61 17.77 -27.19 -12.46
C GLU A 61 16.54 -26.79 -11.62
N GLN A 62 15.93 -27.77 -10.94
CA GLN A 62 14.74 -27.51 -10.12
C GLN A 62 15.07 -26.65 -8.91
N GLU A 63 16.18 -26.95 -8.23
CA GLU A 63 16.65 -26.16 -7.09
C GLU A 63 17.06 -24.75 -7.49
N GLU A 64 17.69 -24.60 -8.67
CA GLU A 64 18.09 -23.31 -9.19
C GLU A 64 16.88 -22.44 -9.54
N ARG A 65 15.82 -23.03 -10.12
CA ARG A 65 14.55 -22.32 -10.35
C ARG A 65 13.94 -21.82 -9.04
N ILE A 66 13.93 -22.64 -7.99
CA ILE A 66 13.43 -22.24 -6.67
C ILE A 66 14.30 -21.11 -6.09
N ARG A 67 15.63 -21.18 -6.24
CA ARG A 67 16.56 -20.12 -5.79
C ARG A 67 16.21 -18.78 -6.45
N ILE A 68 16.04 -18.76 -7.77
CA ILE A 68 15.67 -17.55 -8.53
C ILE A 68 14.33 -16.98 -8.02
N VAL A 69 13.32 -17.82 -7.84
CA VAL A 69 12.01 -17.39 -7.32
C VAL A 69 12.13 -16.80 -5.91
N LYS A 70 12.93 -17.42 -5.02
CA LYS A 70 13.18 -16.89 -3.67
C LYS A 70 13.88 -15.53 -3.72
N THR A 71 14.86 -15.36 -4.59
CA THR A 71 15.54 -14.06 -4.77
C THR A 71 14.58 -13.00 -5.30
N ALA A 72 13.78 -13.32 -6.31
CA ALA A 72 12.76 -12.40 -6.82
C ALA A 72 11.74 -12.02 -5.74
N ALA A 73 11.31 -12.99 -4.92
CA ALA A 73 10.41 -12.74 -3.79
C ALA A 73 11.04 -11.82 -2.73
N SER A 74 12.34 -11.96 -2.44
CA SER A 74 13.05 -11.05 -1.53
C SER A 74 13.08 -9.62 -2.05
N ILE A 75 13.36 -9.42 -3.34
CA ILE A 75 13.36 -8.09 -3.97
C ILE A 75 11.97 -7.45 -3.85
N ILE A 76 10.92 -8.19 -4.22
CA ILE A 76 9.54 -7.71 -4.13
C ILE A 76 9.17 -7.36 -2.69
N LEU A 77 9.59 -8.18 -1.71
CA LEU A 77 9.33 -7.93 -0.30
C LEU A 77 10.06 -6.68 0.21
N GLU A 78 11.29 -6.44 -0.24
CA GLU A 78 12.05 -5.23 0.08
C GLU A 78 11.40 -3.98 -0.50
N ASP A 79 10.91 -4.04 -1.75
CA ASP A 79 10.18 -2.94 -2.37
C ASP A 79 8.86 -2.63 -1.64
N ILE A 80 8.10 -3.67 -1.25
CA ILE A 80 6.89 -3.49 -0.42
C ILE A 80 7.23 -2.83 0.93
N ARG A 81 8.36 -3.21 1.54
CA ARG A 81 8.78 -2.71 2.86
C ARG A 81 9.36 -1.30 2.83
N SER A 82 10.05 -0.94 1.75
CA SER A 82 10.66 0.38 1.58
C SER A 82 9.64 1.47 1.23
N GLN A 83 8.49 1.09 0.66
CA GLN A 83 7.43 2.03 0.36
C GLN A 83 6.82 2.65 1.63
N VAL A 84 6.51 3.94 1.60
CA VAL A 84 5.78 4.60 2.69
C VAL A 84 4.29 4.59 2.34
N TYR A 85 3.47 4.07 3.26
CA TYR A 85 2.02 4.04 3.10
C TYR A 85 1.37 4.96 4.14
N GLU A 86 0.39 5.73 3.70
CA GLU A 86 -0.44 6.53 4.60
C GLU A 86 -1.34 5.62 5.44
N THR A 87 -1.42 5.91 6.73
CA THR A 87 -2.20 5.13 7.72
C THR A 87 -2.98 6.00 8.70
N GLN A 88 -2.83 7.32 8.62
CA GLN A 88 -3.51 8.30 9.45
C GLN A 88 -4.77 8.85 8.78
N GLU A 89 -4.96 8.57 7.50
CA GLU A 89 -6.09 9.07 6.74
C GLU A 89 -6.66 7.99 5.83
N TYR A 90 -7.96 8.07 5.58
CA TYR A 90 -8.62 7.32 4.52
C TYR A 90 -8.80 8.21 3.28
N PRO A 91 -8.77 7.63 2.07
CA PRO A 91 -9.13 8.35 0.87
C PRO A 91 -10.54 8.98 0.95
N PRO A 92 -10.82 10.03 0.18
CA PRO A 92 -12.12 10.65 0.18
C PRO A 92 -13.16 9.70 -0.42
N PRO A 93 -14.44 9.73 0.03
CA PRO A 93 -15.47 8.80 -0.44
C PRO A 93 -15.65 8.79 -1.96
N ASN A 94 -15.56 9.96 -2.61
CA ASN A 94 -15.73 10.06 -4.06
C ASN A 94 -14.57 9.46 -4.87
N ASN A 95 -13.36 9.40 -4.29
CA ASN A 95 -12.16 8.90 -4.97
C ASN A 95 -11.58 7.66 -4.27
N PHE A 96 -12.40 6.96 -3.48
CA PHE A 96 -11.94 5.94 -2.53
C PHE A 96 -11.14 4.78 -3.16
N LEU A 97 -11.35 4.53 -4.45
CA LEU A 97 -10.72 3.45 -5.22
C LEU A 97 -9.70 3.95 -6.26
N GLN A 98 -9.59 5.26 -6.45
CA GLN A 98 -8.95 5.86 -7.64
C GLN A 98 -7.42 5.78 -7.60
N GLU A 99 -6.81 5.83 -6.42
CA GLU A 99 -5.34 5.78 -6.25
C GLU A 99 -4.81 4.36 -6.00
N SER A 100 -5.66 3.34 -6.11
CA SER A 100 -5.34 1.97 -5.72
C SER A 100 -4.17 1.33 -6.48
N GLU A 101 -3.87 1.77 -7.69
CA GLU A 101 -2.75 1.23 -8.48
C GLU A 101 -1.41 1.89 -8.16
N SER A 102 -1.43 3.18 -7.81
CA SER A 102 -0.21 3.98 -7.59
C SER A 102 0.60 3.52 -6.38
N ILE A 103 -0.06 2.90 -5.40
CA ILE A 103 0.55 2.43 -4.17
C ILE A 103 1.20 1.05 -4.31
N ILE A 104 1.13 0.41 -5.47
CA ILE A 104 1.70 -0.92 -5.67
C ILE A 104 3.15 -0.78 -6.16
N PRO A 105 4.15 -1.40 -5.51
CA PRO A 105 5.52 -1.39 -6.00
C PRO A 105 5.64 -1.99 -7.41
N GLU A 106 6.52 -1.42 -8.24
CA GLU A 106 6.69 -1.83 -9.64
C GLU A 106 6.95 -3.33 -9.78
N THR A 107 7.83 -3.89 -8.94
CA THR A 107 8.22 -5.30 -8.99
C THR A 107 7.04 -6.23 -8.69
N LEU A 108 6.15 -5.85 -7.77
CA LEU A 108 4.92 -6.59 -7.49
C LEU A 108 3.92 -6.47 -8.64
N ARG A 109 3.80 -5.28 -9.25
CA ARG A 109 2.96 -5.07 -10.44
C ARG A 109 3.43 -5.96 -11.60
N VAL A 110 4.72 -5.94 -11.92
CA VAL A 110 5.31 -6.78 -12.97
C VAL A 110 5.07 -8.27 -12.69
N LEU A 111 5.24 -8.72 -11.45
CA LEU A 111 4.98 -10.12 -11.07
C LEU A 111 3.52 -10.50 -11.32
N THR A 112 2.57 -9.74 -10.76
CA THR A 112 1.15 -10.06 -10.82
C THR A 112 0.62 -9.98 -12.25
N GLU A 113 1.02 -8.96 -13.01
CA GLU A 113 0.66 -8.83 -14.42
C GLU A 113 1.25 -9.97 -15.27
N THR A 114 2.52 -10.32 -15.05
CA THR A 114 3.17 -11.42 -15.79
C THR A 114 2.47 -12.75 -15.52
N ILE A 115 2.03 -13.02 -14.30
CA ILE A 115 1.32 -14.26 -13.96
C ILE A 115 -0.11 -14.25 -14.51
N ILE A 116 -0.83 -13.13 -14.33
CA ILE A 116 -2.28 -13.09 -14.55
C ILE A 116 -2.64 -12.74 -15.98
N LEU A 117 -1.95 -11.78 -16.61
CA LEU A 117 -2.28 -11.29 -17.96
C LEU A 117 -1.75 -12.21 -19.07
N ASN A 118 -0.82 -13.10 -18.76
CA ASN A 118 -0.25 -14.01 -19.75
C ASN A 118 -1.34 -14.85 -20.43
N LYS A 119 -1.42 -14.74 -21.76
CA LYS A 119 -2.41 -15.42 -22.62
C LYS A 119 -3.88 -15.11 -22.28
N LYS A 120 -4.18 -14.04 -21.54
CA LYS A 120 -5.58 -13.61 -21.32
C LYS A 120 -6.16 -12.99 -22.59
N ARG A 121 -7.45 -13.25 -22.78
CA ARG A 121 -8.28 -12.68 -23.86
C ARG A 121 -9.42 -11.87 -23.25
N GLY A 122 -9.96 -10.93 -24.01
CA GLY A 122 -11.07 -10.06 -23.59
C GLY A 122 -10.61 -8.76 -22.96
N ASP A 123 -11.43 -8.21 -22.07
CA ASP A 123 -11.20 -6.93 -21.41
C ASP A 123 -9.97 -6.97 -20.47
N LEU A 124 -8.87 -6.36 -20.91
CA LEU A 124 -7.61 -6.30 -20.15
C LEU A 124 -7.75 -5.48 -18.86
N GLU A 125 -8.59 -4.45 -18.84
CA GLU A 125 -8.79 -3.59 -17.67
C GLU A 125 -9.45 -4.35 -16.52
N LYS A 126 -10.38 -5.26 -16.84
CA LYS A 126 -10.94 -6.18 -15.85
C LYS A 126 -9.87 -7.07 -15.20
N TRP A 127 -8.89 -7.53 -15.96
CA TRP A 127 -7.80 -8.36 -15.42
C TRP A 127 -6.81 -7.54 -14.62
N ARG A 128 -6.50 -6.31 -15.04
CA ARG A 128 -5.68 -5.36 -14.27
C ARG A 128 -6.27 -5.08 -12.90
N LYS A 129 -7.59 -4.82 -12.80
CA LYS A 129 -8.27 -4.68 -11.50
C LYS A 129 -8.08 -5.90 -10.58
N ARG A 130 -7.99 -7.11 -11.13
CA ARG A 130 -7.68 -8.32 -10.35
C ARG A 130 -6.22 -8.36 -9.91
N CYS A 131 -5.28 -7.95 -10.76
CA CYS A 131 -3.87 -7.78 -10.36
C CYS A 131 -3.75 -6.78 -9.21
N THR A 132 -4.44 -5.64 -9.28
CA THR A 132 -4.49 -4.62 -8.23
C THR A 132 -5.03 -5.21 -6.93
N ALA A 133 -6.20 -5.88 -6.97
CA ALA A 133 -6.78 -6.50 -5.78
C ALA A 133 -5.84 -7.53 -5.11
N ILE A 134 -5.21 -8.40 -5.91
CA ILE A 134 -4.25 -9.40 -5.39
C ILE A 134 -3.01 -8.72 -4.80
N SER A 135 -2.50 -7.67 -5.45
CA SER A 135 -1.36 -6.90 -4.95
C SER A 135 -1.68 -6.27 -3.60
N HIS A 136 -2.87 -5.71 -3.42
CA HIS A 136 -3.32 -5.19 -2.12
C HIS A 136 -3.39 -6.28 -1.05
N CYS A 137 -3.87 -7.49 -1.38
CA CYS A 137 -3.84 -8.62 -0.46
C CYS A 137 -2.41 -9.01 -0.06
N ILE A 138 -1.47 -9.03 -1.01
CA ILE A 138 -0.06 -9.35 -0.76
C ILE A 138 0.58 -8.28 0.14
N ILE A 139 0.39 -7.00 -0.18
CA ILE A 139 0.93 -5.89 0.62
C ILE A 139 0.34 -5.91 2.04
N SER A 140 -0.98 -6.10 2.16
CA SER A 140 -1.68 -6.21 3.45
C SER A 140 -1.17 -7.38 4.30
N ALA A 141 -0.91 -8.54 3.68
CA ALA A 141 -0.30 -9.67 4.37
C ALA A 141 1.16 -9.41 4.77
N ALA A 142 1.95 -8.78 3.90
CA ALA A 142 3.34 -8.46 4.17
C ALA A 142 3.54 -7.34 5.21
N ARG A 143 2.55 -6.44 5.33
CA ARG A 143 2.62 -5.19 6.14
C ARG A 143 1.35 -4.88 6.93
N SER A 144 0.77 -5.89 7.57
CA SER A 144 -0.51 -5.81 8.28
C SER A 144 -0.68 -4.66 9.29
N LYS A 145 0.41 -4.13 9.86
CA LYS A 145 0.38 -3.01 10.83
C LYS A 145 0.60 -1.63 10.24
N SER A 146 1.01 -1.55 8.97
CA SER A 146 1.52 -0.30 8.37
C SER A 146 1.05 -0.10 6.93
N PHE A 147 -0.05 -0.75 6.58
CA PHE A 147 -0.73 -0.59 5.32
C PHE A 147 -2.24 -0.70 5.55
N ILE A 148 -2.99 0.27 5.05
CA ILE A 148 -4.45 0.25 5.04
C ILE A 148 -4.88 0.27 3.58
N SER A 149 -5.42 -0.85 3.11
CA SER A 149 -5.94 -0.92 1.74
C SER A 149 -7.32 -0.28 1.67
N GLY A 150 -7.43 0.84 0.97
CA GLY A 150 -8.73 1.44 0.65
C GLY A 150 -9.68 0.44 -0.04
N MET A 151 -9.16 -0.40 -0.94
CA MET A 151 -9.98 -1.45 -1.58
C MET A 151 -10.56 -2.45 -0.56
N GLN A 152 -9.76 -2.90 0.39
CA GLN A 152 -10.18 -3.85 1.42
C GLN A 152 -11.15 -3.22 2.43
N VAL A 153 -10.92 -1.95 2.81
CA VAL A 153 -11.83 -1.19 3.69
C VAL A 153 -13.17 -0.98 2.99
N GLY A 154 -13.15 -0.56 1.73
CA GLY A 154 -14.36 -0.27 0.95
C GLY A 154 -15.19 -1.51 0.69
N LEU A 155 -14.55 -2.65 0.38
CA LEU A 155 -15.24 -3.93 0.26
C LEU A 155 -15.87 -4.35 1.58
N ALA A 156 -15.14 -4.24 2.70
CA ALA A 156 -15.66 -4.61 4.01
C ALA A 156 -16.84 -3.71 4.44
N ALA A 157 -16.72 -2.40 4.23
CA ALA A 157 -17.80 -1.43 4.50
C ALA A 157 -19.04 -1.71 3.64
N PHE A 158 -18.85 -1.96 2.34
CA PHE A 158 -19.95 -2.33 1.44
C PHE A 158 -20.67 -3.61 1.89
N LEU A 159 -19.91 -4.66 2.20
CA LEU A 159 -20.48 -5.93 2.65
C LEU A 159 -21.22 -5.77 3.99
N TYR A 160 -20.67 -4.98 4.90
CA TYR A 160 -21.31 -4.72 6.18
C TYR A 160 -22.62 -3.93 5.99
N LYS A 161 -22.62 -2.84 5.22
CA LYS A 161 -23.84 -2.07 4.92
C LYS A 161 -24.89 -2.89 4.16
N LYS A 162 -24.47 -3.78 3.27
CA LYS A 162 -25.39 -4.58 2.45
C LYS A 162 -26.01 -5.77 3.19
N TYR A 163 -25.24 -6.44 4.06
CA TYR A 163 -25.64 -7.72 4.65
C TYR A 163 -25.79 -7.67 6.18
N GLY A 164 -25.32 -6.62 6.86
CA GLY A 164 -25.37 -6.47 8.31
C GLY A 164 -24.60 -7.54 9.10
N SER A 165 -23.79 -8.37 8.44
CA SER A 165 -23.18 -9.55 9.04
C SER A 165 -21.72 -9.33 9.42
N ARG A 166 -21.45 -9.13 10.71
CA ARG A 166 -20.08 -9.13 11.23
C ARG A 166 -19.33 -10.43 10.94
N LYS A 167 -20.00 -11.59 11.08
CA LYS A 167 -19.39 -12.91 10.87
C LYS A 167 -18.85 -13.07 9.45
N LEU A 168 -19.57 -12.54 8.45
CA LEU A 168 -19.11 -12.52 7.06
C LEU A 168 -17.80 -11.74 6.90
N ILE A 169 -17.72 -10.55 7.52
CA ILE A 169 -16.52 -9.71 7.50
C ILE A 169 -15.36 -10.41 8.20
N ASP A 170 -15.59 -10.99 9.38
CA ASP A 170 -14.55 -11.69 10.14
C ASP A 170 -13.98 -12.89 9.35
N VAL A 171 -14.82 -13.65 8.64
CA VAL A 171 -14.37 -14.74 7.77
C VAL A 171 -13.51 -14.22 6.60
N LEU A 172 -14.01 -13.22 5.85
CA LEU A 172 -13.30 -12.72 4.68
C LEU A 172 -11.99 -11.98 5.03
N SER A 173 -11.98 -11.27 6.16
CA SER A 173 -10.77 -10.63 6.67
C SER A 173 -9.74 -11.64 7.15
N SER A 174 -10.16 -12.78 7.73
CA SER A 174 -9.23 -13.87 8.10
C SER A 174 -8.50 -14.47 6.90
N PHE A 175 -9.12 -14.45 5.71
CA PHE A 175 -8.48 -14.87 4.45
C PHE A 175 -7.68 -13.75 3.76
N GLY A 176 -7.72 -12.52 4.29
CA GLY A 176 -7.04 -11.36 3.72
C GLY A 176 -7.74 -10.75 2.51
N PHE A 177 -9.03 -11.01 2.30
CA PHE A 177 -9.79 -10.45 1.17
C PHE A 177 -10.37 -9.05 1.45
N CYS A 178 -10.61 -8.71 2.72
CA CYS A 178 -11.12 -7.40 3.11
C CYS A 178 -10.57 -6.99 4.49
N SER A 179 -10.84 -5.74 4.90
CA SER A 179 -10.43 -5.25 6.22
C SER A 179 -11.29 -5.86 7.33
N SER A 180 -10.79 -5.80 8.56
CA SER A 180 -11.50 -6.29 9.73
C SER A 180 -12.76 -5.45 10.02
N TYR A 181 -13.74 -6.05 10.69
CA TYR A 181 -14.92 -5.34 11.16
C TYR A 181 -14.56 -4.10 12.00
N THR A 182 -13.54 -4.22 12.85
CA THR A 182 -13.05 -3.11 13.68
C THR A 182 -12.56 -1.91 12.87
N GLU A 183 -11.92 -2.17 11.74
CA GLU A 183 -11.42 -1.11 10.86
C GLU A 183 -12.56 -0.48 10.06
N VAL A 184 -13.59 -1.25 9.68
CA VAL A 184 -14.82 -0.72 9.09
C VAL A 184 -15.52 0.23 10.05
N VAL A 185 -15.75 -0.18 11.29
CA VAL A 185 -16.37 0.69 12.31
C VAL A 185 -15.52 1.94 12.52
N ARG A 186 -14.19 1.81 12.56
CA ARG A 186 -13.29 2.98 12.66
C ARG A 186 -13.47 3.92 11.47
N PHE A 187 -13.52 3.39 10.25
CA PHE A 187 -13.75 4.18 9.05
C PHE A 187 -15.12 4.89 9.09
N GLU A 188 -16.18 4.21 9.49
CA GLU A 188 -17.52 4.81 9.59
C GLU A 188 -17.56 5.95 10.60
N VAL A 189 -17.02 5.74 11.80
CA VAL A 189 -16.93 6.80 12.82
C VAL A 189 -16.05 7.94 12.32
N SER A 190 -14.89 7.64 11.73
CA SER A 190 -13.99 8.66 11.19
C SER A 190 -14.69 9.53 10.13
N SER A 191 -15.52 8.91 9.29
CA SER A 191 -16.31 9.59 8.26
C SER A 191 -17.47 10.41 8.83
N ILE A 192 -18.01 10.03 10.00
CA ILE A 192 -19.04 10.82 10.70
C ILE A 192 -18.41 12.04 11.39
N MET A 193 -17.20 11.88 11.94
CA MET A 193 -16.49 12.96 12.66
C MET A 193 -15.72 13.90 11.73
N SER A 194 -15.52 13.53 10.46
CA SER A 194 -14.85 14.41 9.51
C SER A 194 -15.63 15.70 9.31
N SER A 195 -14.88 16.78 9.10
CA SER A 195 -15.44 18.11 8.91
C SER A 195 -16.51 18.12 7.80
N PRO A 196 -17.60 18.90 7.96
CA PRO A 196 -18.60 19.05 6.92
C PRO A 196 -17.98 19.51 5.60
N LEU A 197 -18.59 19.10 4.48
CA LEU A 197 -18.20 19.58 3.15
C LEU A 197 -18.16 21.10 3.12
N GLU A 198 -17.03 21.66 2.69
CA GLU A 198 -16.92 23.10 2.48
C GLU A 198 -17.65 23.48 1.19
N ILE A 199 -18.67 24.30 1.34
CA ILE A 199 -19.52 24.77 0.25
C ILE A 199 -19.28 26.25 0.06
N SER A 200 -19.03 26.66 -1.18
CA SER A 200 -18.82 28.07 -1.51
C SER A 200 -20.06 28.91 -1.17
N ASP A 201 -19.83 30.09 -0.58
CA ASP A 201 -20.86 31.10 -0.29
C ASP A 201 -21.64 31.57 -1.53
N LYS A 202 -21.07 31.37 -2.73
CA LYS A 202 -21.72 31.72 -4.01
C LYS A 202 -22.61 30.60 -4.56
N SER A 203 -22.84 29.54 -3.78
CA SER A 203 -23.70 28.42 -4.16
C SER A 203 -25.17 28.71 -3.87
N PHE A 204 -26.04 28.13 -4.69
CA PHE A 204 -27.42 27.90 -4.29
C PHE A 204 -27.47 26.67 -3.39
N SER A 205 -28.01 26.82 -2.18
CA SER A 205 -28.14 25.75 -1.19
C SER A 205 -29.61 25.60 -0.78
N GLN A 206 -30.11 24.37 -0.81
CA GLN A 206 -31.46 24.02 -0.36
C GLN A 206 -31.40 22.76 0.51
N PHE A 207 -32.03 22.81 1.68
CA PHE A 207 -32.24 21.63 2.51
C PHE A 207 -33.62 21.05 2.22
N VAL A 208 -33.66 19.76 1.91
CA VAL A 208 -34.91 19.01 1.69
C VAL A 208 -35.00 17.94 2.76
N TYR A 209 -36.12 17.90 3.45
CA TYR A 209 -36.38 16.92 4.51
C TYR A 209 -37.57 16.05 4.11
N ASP A 210 -37.46 14.76 4.35
CA ASP A 210 -38.53 13.79 4.16
C ASP A 210 -38.53 12.79 5.32
N ASN A 211 -39.64 12.09 5.50
CA ASN A 211 -39.73 11.03 6.49
C ASN A 211 -39.00 9.77 5.97
N ALA A 212 -38.10 9.25 6.79
CA ALA A 212 -37.40 8.00 6.60
C ALA A 212 -37.99 6.95 7.55
N ASP A 213 -38.99 6.23 7.05
CA ASP A 213 -39.68 5.19 7.81
C ASP A 213 -39.06 3.83 7.50
N PHE A 214 -38.39 3.22 8.49
CA PHE A 214 -37.89 1.85 8.37
C PHE A 214 -38.84 0.88 9.05
N ASN A 215 -39.39 -0.03 8.26
CA ASN A 215 -40.30 -1.06 8.74
C ASN A 215 -39.49 -2.30 9.15
N THR A 216 -38.98 -2.32 10.38
CA THR A 216 -38.01 -3.34 10.85
C THR A 216 -38.60 -4.73 11.07
N GLN A 217 -39.93 -4.87 11.09
CA GLN A 217 -40.73 -6.10 10.91
C GLN A 217 -42.08 -5.83 11.59
N THR A 218 -43.16 -5.50 10.85
CA THR A 218 -44.53 -5.67 11.36
C THR A 218 -45.58 -5.50 10.25
N LEU A 219 -46.48 -6.48 10.14
CA LEU A 219 -47.71 -6.44 9.33
C LEU A 219 -48.77 -5.48 9.95
N ASP A 220 -48.58 -5.05 11.20
CA ASP A 220 -49.52 -4.27 12.01
C ASP A 220 -49.03 -2.83 12.35
N GLY A 221 -47.83 -2.44 11.90
CA GLY A 221 -47.28 -1.09 12.06
C GLY A 221 -46.80 -0.73 13.48
N TYR A 222 -46.76 -1.67 14.44
CA TYR A 222 -46.16 -1.41 15.75
C TYR A 222 -44.63 -1.56 15.70
N LYS A 223 -43.90 -0.69 16.42
CA LYS A 223 -42.41 -0.64 16.45
C LYS A 223 -41.73 -0.26 15.12
N THR A 224 -42.37 0.61 14.33
CA THR A 224 -41.73 1.25 13.17
C THR A 224 -40.68 2.25 13.63
N PHE A 225 -39.51 2.24 13.00
CA PHE A 225 -38.52 3.30 13.17
C PHE A 225 -38.92 4.48 12.29
N HIS A 226 -39.30 5.59 12.92
CA HIS A 226 -39.59 6.85 12.25
C HIS A 226 -38.42 7.80 12.45
N ALA A 227 -37.78 8.22 11.36
CA ALA A 227 -36.78 9.28 11.36
C ALA A 227 -37.11 10.32 10.29
N MET A 228 -36.51 11.50 10.39
CA MET A 228 -36.54 12.50 9.32
C MET A 228 -35.18 12.48 8.63
N GLY A 229 -35.15 12.12 7.35
CA GLY A 229 -33.97 12.21 6.52
C GLY A 229 -33.86 13.62 5.93
N GLY A 230 -32.71 14.26 6.09
CA GLY A 230 -32.40 15.53 5.43
C GLY A 230 -31.32 15.34 4.36
N ILE A 231 -31.51 15.98 3.21
CA ILE A 231 -30.46 16.14 2.19
C ILE A 231 -30.16 17.61 1.96
N HIS A 232 -28.88 17.92 1.71
CA HIS A 232 -28.43 19.25 1.31
C HIS A 232 -28.15 19.27 -0.18
N CYS A 233 -29.01 19.94 -0.93
CA CYS A 233 -28.87 20.14 -2.37
C CYS A 233 -28.03 21.40 -2.63
N VAL A 234 -26.92 21.26 -3.36
CA VAL A 234 -25.99 22.35 -3.69
C VAL A 234 -25.86 22.48 -5.20
N CYS A 235 -25.98 23.71 -5.73
CA CYS A 235 -25.81 24.02 -7.15
C CYS A 235 -24.97 25.31 -7.34
N PRO A 236 -24.01 25.35 -8.30
CA PRO A 236 -23.56 24.26 -9.17
C PRO A 236 -22.67 23.24 -8.43
N LYS A 237 -22.44 22.05 -9.02
CA LYS A 237 -21.55 21.01 -8.45
C LYS A 237 -20.16 21.56 -8.09
N THR A 238 -19.65 22.51 -8.87
CA THR A 238 -18.34 23.15 -8.67
C THR A 238 -18.25 23.98 -7.39
N ALA A 239 -19.38 24.23 -6.71
CA ALA A 239 -19.37 24.93 -5.44
C ALA A 239 -19.03 24.03 -4.24
N ILE A 240 -19.04 22.71 -4.41
CA ILE A 240 -18.52 21.75 -3.43
C ILE A 240 -17.02 21.68 -3.64
N LEU A 241 -16.23 22.11 -2.66
CA LEU A 241 -14.78 22.03 -2.72
C LEU A 241 -14.35 20.55 -2.68
N SER A 242 -13.19 20.24 -3.26
CA SER A 242 -12.68 18.87 -3.40
C SER A 242 -12.65 18.15 -2.05
N ASP A 243 -13.23 16.94 -2.01
CA ASP A 243 -13.25 16.12 -0.80
C ASP A 243 -11.85 15.97 -0.22
N GLN A 244 -11.73 16.29 1.06
CA GLN A 244 -10.52 16.05 1.82
C GLN A 244 -10.46 14.58 2.24
N ASN A 245 -9.24 14.09 2.45
CA ASN A 245 -9.05 12.79 3.09
C ASN A 245 -9.71 12.78 4.47
N VAL A 246 -10.21 11.62 4.87
CA VAL A 246 -10.91 11.44 6.15
C VAL A 246 -9.87 11.08 7.22
N PRO A 247 -9.65 11.93 8.25
CA PRO A 247 -8.70 11.62 9.31
C PRO A 247 -9.12 10.38 10.09
N ARG A 248 -8.21 9.42 10.23
CA ARG A 248 -8.46 8.16 10.91
C ARG A 248 -8.36 8.33 12.41
N ILE A 249 -9.43 7.97 13.11
CA ILE A 249 -9.47 8.05 14.57
C ILE A 249 -8.57 6.98 15.20
N ALA A 250 -7.59 7.41 16.01
CA ALA A 250 -6.65 6.51 16.69
C ALA A 250 -7.37 5.59 17.71
N ASN A 251 -8.23 6.17 18.55
CA ASN A 251 -8.87 5.49 19.68
C ASN A 251 -10.40 5.56 19.63
N LEU A 252 -11.03 4.43 19.28
CA LEU A 252 -12.50 4.26 19.27
C LEU A 252 -13.17 4.44 20.64
N LEU A 253 -12.44 4.33 21.76
CA LEU A 253 -12.99 4.34 23.13
C LEU A 253 -12.81 5.66 23.89
N SER A 254 -11.92 6.53 23.42
CA SER A 254 -11.64 7.82 24.07
C SER A 254 -12.49 8.95 23.52
N ASP A 255 -13.16 8.75 22.39
CA ASP A 255 -14.05 9.76 21.81
C ASP A 255 -15.44 9.67 22.48
N PRO A 256 -15.90 10.72 23.18
CA PRO A 256 -17.20 10.73 23.84
C PRO A 256 -18.38 10.49 22.87
N ASN A 257 -18.22 10.78 21.57
CA ASN A 257 -19.26 10.53 20.57
C ASN A 257 -19.35 9.05 20.16
N CYS A 258 -18.28 8.27 20.27
CA CYS A 258 -18.27 6.83 19.98
C CYS A 258 -19.09 5.99 20.97
N ARG A 259 -19.22 6.44 22.22
CA ARG A 259 -19.98 5.71 23.25
C ARG A 259 -21.49 5.71 22.97
N LYS A 260 -22.01 6.77 22.35
CA LYS A 260 -23.44 6.89 21.99
C LYS A 260 -23.84 6.01 20.81
N LEU A 261 -22.92 5.74 19.87
CA LEU A 261 -23.21 4.89 18.70
C LEU A 261 -23.36 3.41 19.09
N ARG A 262 -22.57 2.90 20.05
CA ARG A 262 -22.66 1.50 20.51
C ARG A 262 -23.87 1.20 21.40
N SER A 263 -24.40 2.21 22.12
CA SER A 263 -25.62 2.01 22.90
C SER A 263 -26.84 1.73 22.04
N CYS A 264 -26.85 2.17 20.77
CA CYS A 264 -27.94 1.89 19.85
C CYS A 264 -27.88 0.48 19.23
N GLU A 265 -26.69 -0.13 19.13
CA GLU A 265 -26.52 -1.50 18.59
C GLU A 265 -26.93 -2.60 19.58
N HIS A 266 -26.90 -2.32 20.89
CA HIS A 266 -27.29 -3.30 21.92
C HIS A 266 -28.79 -3.39 22.18
N GLU A 267 -29.60 -2.48 21.62
CA GLU A 267 -31.07 -2.51 21.75
C GLU A 267 -31.77 -3.22 20.58
N THR A 268 -31.01 -3.80 19.63
CA THR A 268 -31.55 -4.48 18.43
C THR A 268 -31.20 -5.98 18.32
N LEU A 269 -30.85 -6.63 19.43
CA LEU A 269 -30.80 -8.10 19.54
C LEU A 269 -31.92 -8.65 20.40
#